data_AF-A0AAE0VKX4-F1
#
_entry.id   AF-A0AAE0VKX4-F1
#
_cell.length_a   1.000
_cell.length_b   1.000
_cell.length_c   1.000
_cell.angle_alpha   90.00
_cell.angle_beta   90.00
_cell.angle_gamma   90.00
#
_symmetry.space_group_name_H-M   'P 1'
#
loop_
_entity.id
_entity.type
_entity.pdbx_description
1 polymer ?
#
loop_
_entity_poly.entity_id
_entity_poly.type
_entity_poly.pdbx_seq_one_letter_code
_entity_poly.pdbx_strand_id
1 'polypeptide(L)'
;MVNIGFVRRILNQSQMMLFFITLCVTVVILAHMYLQSHNRPKPLSDTVIFKKTSVLAMEHISSAPERLKDLIAKSAPKKNRSALPLCPEQPSHLVGKMNIKPTVTLEEVTKENNLKNISFGGRYSPQNCNGRERTAIIIPYRDRKEHLEICVRHLHAVLQRQELEYGIYVVEMALPTQFNRGLLANAGVRTVREIYDYTCFIIHDVDMLMTDDRNLYRCGNQPVHFLTLSTKHGNNSISYADYYGAVVGFTSEQYQKCNGFSNLYFGWGGEDDDLGIRFGLKGPNM
;
A
#
# COMPACT_ATOMS: atom_id res chain seq x y z
N MET A 1 -13.95 -77.85 26.70
CA MET A 1 -12.89 -77.59 25.70
C MET A 1 -13.45 -76.65 24.63
N VAL A 2 -12.94 -75.42 24.52
CA VAL A 2 -13.34 -74.49 23.46
C VAL A 2 -12.71 -74.94 22.14
N ASN A 3 -13.52 -75.10 21.09
CA ASN A 3 -13.06 -75.54 19.79
C ASN A 3 -12.19 -74.44 19.14
N ILE A 4 -10.87 -74.60 19.23
CA ILE A 4 -9.85 -73.66 18.72
C ILE A 4 -10.05 -73.34 17.23
N GLY A 5 -10.57 -74.30 16.44
CA GLY A 5 -10.88 -74.09 15.03
C GLY A 5 -12.04 -73.11 14.79
N PHE A 6 -13.04 -73.11 15.68
CA PHE A 6 -14.18 -72.19 15.60
C PHE A 6 -13.79 -70.74 15.94
N VAL A 7 -12.96 -70.57 16.98
CA VAL A 7 -12.45 -69.26 17.40
C VAL A 7 -11.55 -68.63 16.31
N ARG A 8 -10.70 -69.44 15.67
CA ARG A 8 -9.83 -69.00 14.56
C ARG A 8 -10.64 -68.57 13.33
N ARG A 9 -11.77 -69.23 13.06
CA ARG A 9 -12.67 -68.90 11.95
C ARG A 9 -13.44 -67.60 12.20
N ILE A 10 -13.87 -67.35 13.43
CA ILE A 10 -14.50 -66.07 13.83
C ILE A 10 -13.50 -64.93 13.81
N LEU A 11 -12.27 -65.13 14.30
CA LEU A 11 -11.19 -64.13 14.24
C LEU A 11 -10.82 -63.79 12.79
N ASN A 12 -10.75 -64.78 11.91
CA ASN A 12 -10.50 -64.51 10.49
C ASN A 12 -11.68 -63.79 9.82
N GLN A 13 -12.93 -64.12 10.18
CA GLN A 13 -14.10 -63.39 9.66
C GLN A 13 -14.16 -61.94 10.19
N SER A 14 -13.86 -61.72 11.48
CA SER A 14 -13.87 -60.37 12.06
C SER A 14 -12.71 -59.52 11.54
N GLN A 15 -11.52 -60.09 11.34
CA GLN A 15 -10.39 -59.40 10.70
C GLN A 15 -10.68 -59.07 9.23
N MET A 16 -11.33 -59.98 8.50
CA MET A 16 -11.78 -59.70 7.13
C MET A 16 -12.82 -58.58 7.10
N MET A 17 -13.78 -58.57 8.04
CA MET A 17 -14.78 -57.51 8.14
C MET A 17 -14.12 -56.16 8.47
N LEU A 18 -13.16 -56.14 9.39
CA LEU A 18 -12.40 -54.94 9.73
C LEU A 18 -11.61 -54.40 8.54
N PHE A 19 -10.99 -55.29 7.75
CA PHE A 19 -10.28 -54.94 6.52
C PHE A 19 -11.19 -54.24 5.50
N PHE A 20 -12.39 -54.79 5.26
CA PHE A 20 -13.36 -54.17 4.36
C PHE A 20 -13.88 -52.81 4.88
N ILE A 21 -14.09 -52.68 6.19
CA ILE A 21 -14.47 -51.39 6.80
C ILE A 21 -13.35 -50.36 6.62
N THR A 22 -12.09 -50.71 6.90
CA THR A 22 -10.95 -49.81 6.69
C THR A 22 -10.79 -49.43 5.21
N LEU A 23 -10.97 -50.38 4.29
CA LEU A 23 -10.91 -50.12 2.86
C LEU A 23 -12.03 -49.14 2.45
N CYS A 24 -13.27 -49.36 2.89
CA CYS A 24 -14.38 -48.44 2.62
C CYS A 24 -14.11 -47.02 3.16
N VAL A 25 -13.63 -46.90 4.39
CA VAL A 25 -13.32 -45.58 4.99
C VAL A 25 -12.20 -44.88 4.22
N THR A 26 -11.14 -45.60 3.83
CA THR A 26 -10.05 -45.01 3.03
C THR A 26 -10.52 -44.58 1.64
N VAL A 27 -11.38 -45.35 0.97
CA VAL A 27 -11.97 -44.97 -0.33
C VAL A 27 -12.85 -43.74 -0.20
N VAL A 28 -13.64 -43.62 0.87
CA VAL A 28 -14.47 -42.43 1.12
C VAL A 28 -13.61 -41.20 1.41
N ILE A 29 -12.54 -41.33 2.20
CA ILE A 29 -11.60 -40.23 2.47
C ILE A 29 -10.90 -39.80 1.18
N LEU A 30 -10.41 -40.76 0.37
CA LEU A 30 -9.78 -40.46 -0.91
C LEU A 30 -10.77 -39.82 -1.90
N ALA A 31 -12.01 -40.28 -1.95
CA ALA A 31 -13.06 -39.67 -2.76
C ALA A 31 -13.40 -38.25 -2.28
N HIS A 32 -13.42 -38.01 -0.97
CA HIS A 32 -13.66 -36.68 -0.40
C HIS A 32 -12.47 -35.74 -0.68
N MET A 33 -11.24 -36.21 -0.56
CA MET A 33 -10.03 -35.47 -0.94
C MET A 33 -9.98 -35.20 -2.46
N TYR A 34 -10.38 -36.17 -3.28
CA TYR A 34 -10.48 -36.04 -4.74
C TYR A 34 -11.56 -35.03 -5.14
N LEU A 35 -12.74 -35.09 -4.53
CA LEU A 35 -13.83 -34.13 -4.74
C LEU A 35 -13.45 -32.73 -4.23
N GLN A 36 -12.77 -32.61 -3.10
CA GLN A 36 -12.19 -31.34 -2.63
C GLN A 36 -11.11 -30.81 -3.58
N SER A 37 -10.32 -31.70 -4.21
CA SER A 37 -9.32 -31.32 -5.22
C SER A 37 -9.97 -30.87 -6.54
N HIS A 38 -11.05 -31.51 -6.97
CA HIS A 38 -11.75 -31.22 -8.23
C HIS A 38 -12.79 -30.09 -8.14
N ASN A 39 -13.33 -29.83 -6.94
CA ASN A 39 -14.20 -28.68 -6.65
C ASN A 39 -13.42 -27.47 -6.11
N ARG A 40 -12.08 -27.53 -6.01
CA ARG A 40 -11.32 -26.28 -5.96
C ARG A 40 -11.63 -25.51 -7.24
N PRO A 41 -11.97 -24.21 -7.17
CA PRO A 41 -11.98 -23.39 -8.37
C PRO A 41 -10.61 -23.56 -9.01
N LYS A 42 -10.59 -24.04 -10.26
CA LYS A 42 -9.36 -24.09 -11.04
C LYS A 42 -8.72 -22.70 -10.94
N PRO A 43 -7.41 -22.58 -10.66
CA PRO A 43 -6.75 -21.31 -10.91
C PRO A 43 -7.08 -20.96 -12.36
N LEU A 44 -7.59 -19.76 -12.57
CA LEU A 44 -8.01 -19.26 -13.87
C LEU A 44 -6.75 -19.14 -14.73
N SER A 45 -6.27 -20.27 -15.25
CA SER A 45 -5.20 -20.36 -16.23
C SER A 45 -5.81 -19.92 -17.56
N ASP A 46 -5.35 -18.77 -18.01
CA ASP A 46 -5.38 -18.31 -19.39
C ASP A 46 -6.77 -18.14 -20.04
N THR A 47 -7.49 -17.12 -19.59
CA THR A 47 -8.29 -16.30 -20.51
C THR A 47 -8.04 -14.81 -20.23
N VAL A 48 -7.09 -14.27 -21.00
CA VAL A 48 -6.81 -12.84 -21.17
C VAL A 48 -8.09 -12.10 -21.57
N ILE A 49 -8.70 -11.31 -20.67
CA ILE A 49 -9.28 -9.98 -20.96
C ILE A 49 -9.30 -9.16 -19.65
N PHE A 50 -8.21 -8.45 -19.33
CA PHE A 50 -8.38 -7.12 -18.76
C PHE A 50 -8.08 -6.11 -19.86
N LYS A 51 -9.18 -5.67 -20.50
CA LYS A 51 -9.21 -4.45 -21.29
C LYS A 51 -8.64 -3.33 -20.40
N LYS A 52 -7.46 -2.87 -20.78
CA LYS A 52 -6.97 -1.48 -20.76
C LYS A 52 -7.77 -0.55 -19.85
N THR A 53 -7.05 0.05 -18.90
CA THR A 53 -7.39 1.23 -18.09
C THR A 53 -8.07 0.94 -16.75
N SER A 54 -7.29 0.54 -15.76
CA SER A 54 -7.45 0.95 -14.36
C SER A 54 -6.33 0.35 -13.51
N VAL A 55 -5.71 1.19 -12.69
CA VAL A 55 -4.64 0.86 -11.72
C VAL A 55 -3.34 0.38 -12.39
N LEU A 56 -2.65 1.36 -12.99
CA LEU A 56 -1.24 1.43 -13.39
C LEU A 56 -0.39 0.16 -13.15
N ALA A 57 0.08 -0.42 -14.26
CA ALA A 57 1.00 -1.55 -14.34
C ALA A 57 2.15 -1.47 -13.32
N MET A 58 2.11 -2.35 -12.32
CA MET A 58 3.22 -2.65 -11.44
C MET A 58 3.75 -4.04 -11.83
N GLU A 59 4.73 -4.08 -12.73
CA GLU A 59 5.48 -5.32 -13.01
C GLU A 59 6.52 -5.56 -11.89
N HIS A 60 6.74 -6.83 -11.55
CA HIS A 60 7.88 -7.27 -10.73
C HIS A 60 9.19 -6.98 -11.49
N ILE A 61 10.01 -6.04 -11.02
CA ILE A 61 11.28 -5.72 -11.70
C ILE A 61 12.43 -5.78 -10.70
N SER A 62 13.22 -6.86 -10.73
CA SER A 62 14.50 -6.96 -10.00
C SER A 62 15.62 -6.10 -10.62
N SER A 63 15.34 -5.46 -11.77
CA SER A 63 16.13 -4.42 -12.45
C SER A 63 15.45 -3.01 -12.43
N ALA A 64 14.57 -2.78 -11.45
CA ALA A 64 13.58 -1.69 -11.44
C ALA A 64 14.10 -0.26 -11.66
N PRO A 65 15.20 0.20 -11.03
CA PRO A 65 15.48 1.64 -11.01
C PRO A 65 15.78 2.20 -12.39
N GLU A 66 16.66 1.57 -13.17
CA GLU A 66 17.07 2.09 -14.49
C GLU A 66 15.95 2.00 -15.52
N ARG A 67 15.22 0.86 -15.58
CA ARG A 67 14.08 0.72 -16.48
C ARG A 67 12.95 1.68 -16.12
N LEU A 68 12.70 1.91 -14.83
CA LEU A 68 11.70 2.86 -14.35
C LEU A 68 12.12 4.31 -14.60
N LYS A 69 13.41 4.65 -14.42
CA LYS A 69 14.00 5.93 -14.83
C LYS A 69 13.74 6.20 -16.31
N ASP A 70 14.05 5.24 -17.17
CA ASP A 70 13.84 5.36 -18.61
C ASP A 70 12.37 5.58 -18.98
N LEU A 71 11.47 4.82 -18.37
CA LEU A 71 10.02 4.94 -18.62
C LEU A 71 9.48 6.29 -18.14
N ILE A 72 9.92 6.75 -16.96
CA ILE A 72 9.54 8.05 -16.41
C ILE A 72 10.08 9.17 -17.30
N ALA A 73 11.35 9.12 -17.69
CA ALA A 73 11.98 10.10 -18.57
C ALA A 73 11.25 10.20 -19.92
N LYS A 74 10.83 9.07 -20.49
CA LYS A 74 10.04 9.03 -21.74
C LYS A 74 8.62 9.57 -21.59
N SER A 75 8.01 9.41 -20.41
CA SER A 75 6.63 9.87 -20.14
C SER A 75 6.54 11.33 -19.66
N ALA A 76 7.67 11.92 -19.25
CA ALA A 76 7.68 13.28 -18.72
C ALA A 76 7.24 14.28 -19.80
N PRO A 77 6.26 15.16 -19.51
CA PRO A 77 5.82 16.16 -20.48
C PRO A 77 6.99 17.08 -20.83
N LYS A 78 7.27 17.24 -22.13
CA LYS A 78 8.27 18.18 -22.66
C LYS A 78 7.75 19.62 -22.50
N LYS A 79 7.83 20.14 -21.28
CA LYS A 79 7.41 21.49 -20.93
C LYS A 79 8.64 22.32 -20.60
N ASN A 80 8.70 23.54 -21.12
CA ASN A 80 9.77 24.47 -20.77
C ASN A 80 9.54 25.03 -19.36
N ARG A 81 9.96 24.26 -18.35
CA ARG A 81 9.70 24.54 -16.93
C ARG A 81 10.37 25.83 -16.45
N SER A 82 11.47 26.27 -17.07
CA SER A 82 12.22 27.46 -16.62
C SER A 82 11.45 28.78 -16.75
N ALA A 83 10.36 28.82 -17.53
CA ALA A 83 9.60 30.05 -17.78
C ALA A 83 8.34 30.20 -16.90
N LEU A 84 7.98 29.20 -16.08
CA LEU A 84 6.74 29.23 -15.30
C LEU A 84 6.96 29.67 -13.86
N PRO A 85 6.01 30.42 -13.28
CA PRO A 85 6.06 30.78 -11.86
C PRO A 85 5.88 29.53 -10.98
N LEU A 86 6.30 29.63 -9.72
CA LEU A 86 5.94 28.63 -8.71
C LEU A 86 4.43 28.64 -8.47
N CYS A 87 3.85 27.47 -8.18
CA CYS A 87 2.45 27.36 -7.79
C CYS A 87 2.20 28.17 -6.50
N PRO A 88 0.98 28.71 -6.30
CA PRO A 88 0.63 29.46 -5.09
C PRO A 88 0.84 28.64 -3.81
N GLU A 89 1.16 29.34 -2.71
CA GLU A 89 1.27 28.70 -1.39
C GLU A 89 -0.06 28.09 -0.96
N GLN A 90 -1.18 28.72 -1.33
CA GLN A 90 -2.50 28.18 -1.11
C GLN A 90 -3.28 28.20 -2.43
N PRO A 91 -3.46 27.03 -3.08
CA PRO A 91 -4.28 26.94 -4.29
C PRO A 91 -5.70 27.45 -4.01
N SER A 92 -6.21 28.31 -4.90
CA SER A 92 -7.51 28.98 -4.71
C SER A 92 -8.72 28.07 -4.95
N HIS A 93 -8.50 26.88 -5.53
CA HIS A 93 -9.54 25.94 -5.95
C HIS A 93 -9.66 24.71 -5.03
N LEU A 94 -9.05 24.76 -3.85
CA LEU A 94 -9.27 23.78 -2.78
C LEU A 94 -10.75 23.82 -2.36
N VAL A 95 -11.34 22.65 -2.11
CA VAL A 95 -12.77 22.54 -1.76
C VAL A 95 -13.02 22.55 -0.25
N GLY A 96 -11.96 22.39 0.57
CA GLY A 96 -12.06 22.24 2.01
C GLY A 96 -12.50 20.83 2.41
N LYS A 97 -13.44 20.74 3.35
CA LYS A 97 -13.96 19.46 3.85
C LYS A 97 -14.66 18.70 2.71
N MET A 98 -14.26 17.45 2.53
CA MET A 98 -14.78 16.55 1.51
C MET A 98 -15.63 15.45 2.14
N ASN A 99 -16.69 15.06 1.43
CA ASN A 99 -17.48 13.88 1.79
C ASN A 99 -16.85 12.64 1.14
N ILE A 100 -16.10 11.87 1.92
CA ILE A 100 -15.42 10.67 1.43
C ILE A 100 -16.41 9.51 1.34
N LYS A 101 -16.65 9.01 0.13
CA LYS A 101 -17.43 7.78 -0.08
C LYS A 101 -16.47 6.58 -0.09
N PRO A 102 -16.59 5.63 0.85
CA PRO A 102 -15.71 4.47 0.91
C PRO A 102 -15.91 3.50 -0.26
N THR A 103 -17.06 3.57 -0.93
CA THR A 103 -17.39 2.71 -2.08
C THR A 103 -17.49 3.58 -3.32
N VAL A 104 -16.58 3.37 -4.27
CA VAL A 104 -16.63 4.01 -5.59
C VAL A 104 -16.57 2.90 -6.63
N THR A 105 -17.54 2.88 -7.52
CA THR A 105 -17.60 1.92 -8.63
C THR A 105 -16.60 2.30 -9.72
N LEU A 106 -16.08 1.31 -10.46
CA LEU A 106 -15.12 1.54 -11.55
C LEU A 106 -15.64 2.55 -12.61
N GLU A 107 -16.95 2.62 -12.80
CA GLU A 107 -17.61 3.59 -13.69
C GLU A 107 -17.51 5.04 -13.20
N GLU A 108 -17.64 5.28 -11.90
CA GLU A 108 -17.43 6.61 -11.30
C GLU A 108 -15.97 7.04 -11.45
N VAL A 109 -15.02 6.11 -11.25
CA VAL A 109 -13.57 6.36 -11.44
C VAL A 109 -13.25 6.84 -12.86
N THR A 110 -13.94 6.28 -13.86
CA THR A 110 -13.67 6.59 -15.27
C THR A 110 -14.31 7.91 -15.69
N LYS A 111 -15.43 8.31 -15.04
CA LYS A 111 -16.14 9.56 -15.33
C LYS A 111 -15.48 10.79 -14.72
N GLU A 112 -14.79 10.67 -13.59
CA GLU A 112 -14.35 11.82 -12.82
C GLU A 112 -13.21 12.66 -13.44
N ASN A 113 -12.64 12.30 -14.61
CA ASN A 113 -11.47 12.98 -15.22
C ASN A 113 -10.22 13.10 -14.31
N ASN A 114 -10.30 12.62 -13.07
CA ASN A 114 -9.26 12.72 -12.03
C ASN A 114 -7.95 12.02 -12.40
N LEU A 115 -7.93 11.20 -13.46
CA LEU A 115 -6.74 10.50 -13.92
C LEU A 115 -6.20 11.03 -15.27
N LYS A 116 -6.86 12.01 -15.89
CA LYS A 116 -6.56 12.45 -17.26
C LYS A 116 -5.16 13.04 -17.43
N ASN A 117 -4.62 13.65 -16.37
CA ASN A 117 -3.30 14.30 -16.38
C ASN A 117 -2.22 13.49 -15.66
N ILE A 118 -2.52 12.25 -15.27
CA ILE A 118 -1.56 11.37 -14.60
C ILE A 118 -0.69 10.69 -15.67
N SER A 119 0.59 10.99 -15.61
CA SER A 119 1.62 10.35 -16.42
C SER A 119 1.96 8.95 -15.90
N PHE A 120 2.71 8.18 -16.71
CA PHE A 120 3.12 6.81 -16.37
C PHE A 120 3.76 6.74 -14.98
N GLY A 121 3.50 5.65 -14.26
CA GLY A 121 4.01 5.44 -12.90
C GLY A 121 3.34 6.30 -11.84
N GLY A 122 2.11 6.80 -12.08
CA GLY A 122 1.35 7.54 -11.07
C GLY A 122 1.90 8.94 -10.79
N ARG A 123 2.52 9.55 -11.80
CA ARG A 123 3.19 10.85 -11.69
C ARG A 123 2.33 12.00 -12.19
N TYR A 124 2.43 13.15 -11.55
CA TYR A 124 1.76 14.37 -11.97
C TYR A 124 2.63 15.61 -11.77
N SER A 125 2.44 16.60 -12.62
CA SER A 125 3.01 17.94 -12.46
C SER A 125 1.99 18.99 -12.92
N PRO A 126 1.85 20.12 -12.21
CA PRO A 126 0.94 21.18 -12.61
C PRO A 126 1.20 21.74 -14.01
N GLN A 127 0.12 22.07 -14.73
CA GLN A 127 0.21 22.51 -16.13
C GLN A 127 0.43 24.03 -16.28
N ASN A 128 0.18 24.83 -15.25
CA ASN A 128 0.27 26.30 -15.34
C ASN A 128 1.34 26.92 -14.43
N CYS A 129 1.98 26.12 -13.58
CA CYS A 129 3.00 26.55 -12.63
C CYS A 129 3.99 25.41 -12.37
N ASN A 130 5.08 25.72 -11.69
CA ASN A 130 6.03 24.72 -11.18
C ASN A 130 5.65 24.35 -9.74
N GLY A 131 5.57 23.05 -9.45
CA GLY A 131 5.39 22.58 -8.08
C GLY A 131 6.48 23.14 -7.18
N ARG A 132 6.10 23.56 -5.97
CA ARG A 132 7.06 24.10 -4.99
C ARG A 132 8.04 23.05 -4.50
N GLU A 133 7.58 21.81 -4.47
CA GLU A 133 8.32 20.65 -4.01
C GLU A 133 8.10 19.52 -5.00
N ARG A 134 9.10 18.65 -5.13
CA ARG A 134 8.99 17.37 -5.82
C ARG A 134 8.71 16.33 -4.76
N THR A 135 7.47 15.85 -4.68
CA THR A 135 7.00 15.00 -3.58
C THR A 135 6.86 13.53 -3.97
N ALA A 136 7.51 12.64 -3.23
CA ALA A 136 7.29 11.20 -3.36
C ALA A 136 6.32 10.73 -2.25
N ILE A 137 5.17 10.20 -2.64
CA ILE A 137 4.25 9.52 -1.73
C ILE A 137 4.65 8.04 -1.68
N ILE A 138 5.12 7.56 -0.54
CA ILE A 138 5.53 6.18 -0.33
C ILE A 138 4.44 5.47 0.49
N ILE A 139 3.88 4.40 -0.05
CA ILE A 139 2.82 3.61 0.57
C ILE A 139 3.37 2.22 0.90
N PRO A 140 3.80 1.94 2.14
CA PRO A 140 4.06 0.60 2.63
C PRO A 140 2.82 -0.28 2.45
N TYR A 141 2.94 -1.42 1.79
CA TYR A 141 1.78 -2.18 1.36
C TYR A 141 1.96 -3.70 1.44
N ARG A 142 0.86 -4.41 1.76
CA ARG A 142 0.68 -5.86 1.56
C ARG A 142 -0.81 -6.20 1.71
N ASP A 143 -1.35 -7.03 0.81
CA ASP A 143 -2.68 -7.66 0.91
C ASP A 143 -3.86 -6.72 1.27
N ARG A 144 -3.88 -5.50 0.72
CA ARG A 144 -4.89 -4.45 1.03
C ARG A 144 -5.50 -3.84 -0.24
N LYS A 145 -5.75 -4.65 -1.27
CA LYS A 145 -6.11 -4.19 -2.63
C LYS A 145 -7.22 -3.14 -2.67
N GLU A 146 -8.34 -3.39 -1.99
CA GLU A 146 -9.47 -2.46 -1.97
C GLU A 146 -9.10 -1.10 -1.37
N HIS A 147 -8.36 -1.11 -0.25
CA HIS A 147 -7.86 0.12 0.38
C HIS A 147 -6.92 0.86 -0.56
N LEU A 148 -6.03 0.14 -1.25
CA LEU A 148 -5.08 0.75 -2.18
C LEU A 148 -5.79 1.44 -3.35
N GLU A 149 -6.78 0.78 -3.94
CA GLU A 149 -7.56 1.34 -5.04
C GLU A 149 -8.30 2.62 -4.63
N ILE A 150 -8.87 2.64 -3.41
CA ILE A 150 -9.52 3.82 -2.85
C ILE A 150 -8.48 4.93 -2.57
N CYS A 151 -7.39 4.59 -1.91
CA CYS A 151 -6.32 5.51 -1.51
C CYS A 151 -5.68 6.21 -2.71
N VAL A 152 -5.21 5.46 -3.70
CA VAL A 152 -4.51 6.01 -4.87
C VAL A 152 -5.41 6.96 -5.66
N ARG A 153 -6.69 6.59 -5.84
CA ARG A 153 -7.66 7.45 -6.51
C ARG A 153 -7.91 8.75 -5.75
N HIS A 154 -8.14 8.63 -4.44
CA HIS A 154 -8.37 9.77 -3.55
C HIS A 154 -7.18 10.72 -3.56
N LEU A 155 -5.97 10.17 -3.40
CA LEU A 155 -4.72 10.93 -3.46
C LEU A 155 -4.56 11.64 -4.81
N HIS A 156 -4.79 10.96 -5.94
CA HIS A 156 -4.69 11.62 -7.23
C HIS A 156 -5.61 12.85 -7.33
N ALA A 157 -6.87 12.71 -6.93
CA ALA A 157 -7.82 13.82 -6.98
C ALA A 157 -7.41 15.00 -6.07
N VAL A 158 -7.02 14.71 -4.83
CA VAL A 158 -6.64 15.71 -3.83
C VAL A 158 -5.33 16.41 -4.20
N LEU A 159 -4.28 15.64 -4.52
CA LEU A 159 -2.93 16.19 -4.75
C LEU A 159 -2.85 17.03 -6.03
N GLN A 160 -3.71 16.75 -7.03
CA GLN A 160 -3.86 17.63 -8.19
C GLN A 160 -4.47 18.99 -7.82
N ARG A 161 -5.49 19.01 -6.94
CA ARG A 161 -6.07 20.27 -6.42
C ARG A 161 -5.09 21.06 -5.55
N GLN A 162 -4.16 20.37 -4.89
CA GLN A 162 -3.08 21.00 -4.13
C GLN A 162 -1.93 21.54 -5.01
N GLU A 163 -2.03 21.36 -6.34
CA GLU A 163 -1.01 21.74 -7.33
C GLU A 163 0.37 21.18 -6.97
N LEU A 164 0.40 19.95 -6.47
CA LEU A 164 1.63 19.28 -6.08
C LEU A 164 2.31 18.67 -7.30
N GLU A 165 3.64 18.73 -7.39
CA GLU A 165 4.39 17.84 -8.29
C GLU A 165 4.73 16.56 -7.53
N TYR A 166 4.20 15.42 -7.97
CA TYR A 166 4.32 14.20 -7.19
C TYR A 166 4.45 12.91 -8.01
N GLY A 167 4.91 11.85 -7.33
CA GLY A 167 4.74 10.46 -7.75
C GLY A 167 4.26 9.60 -6.58
N ILE A 168 3.42 8.60 -6.86
CA ILE A 168 2.92 7.64 -5.86
C ILE A 168 3.63 6.30 -6.06
N TYR A 169 4.21 5.78 -4.98
CA TYR A 169 5.00 4.56 -4.97
C TYR A 169 4.46 3.58 -3.94
N VAL A 170 3.90 2.48 -4.40
CA VAL A 170 3.45 1.38 -3.56
C VAL A 170 4.63 0.44 -3.35
N VAL A 171 5.03 0.23 -2.09
CA VAL A 171 6.19 -0.61 -1.74
C VAL A 171 5.66 -1.87 -1.06
N GLU A 172 5.59 -2.94 -1.84
CA GLU A 172 5.00 -4.20 -1.41
C GLU A 172 6.01 -5.10 -0.70
N MET A 173 5.63 -5.63 0.46
CA MET A 173 6.43 -6.64 1.16
C MET A 173 6.05 -8.05 0.70
N ALA A 174 7.04 -8.79 0.19
CA ALA A 174 6.88 -10.20 -0.14
C ALA A 174 6.68 -11.06 1.13
N LEU A 175 5.91 -12.14 0.97
CA LEU A 175 5.79 -13.20 1.97
C LEU A 175 7.11 -14.00 2.08
N PRO A 176 7.38 -14.69 3.21
CA PRO A 176 6.49 -14.96 4.35
C PRO A 176 6.76 -14.09 5.60
N THR A 177 7.57 -13.04 5.50
CA THR A 177 7.97 -12.26 6.69
C THR A 177 6.78 -11.52 7.32
N GLN A 178 6.89 -11.18 8.61
CA GLN A 178 5.96 -10.20 9.19
C GLN A 178 6.10 -8.84 8.49
N PHE A 179 5.01 -8.07 8.47
CA PHE A 179 5.02 -6.75 7.85
C PHE A 179 5.98 -5.82 8.61
N ASN A 180 6.75 -5.00 7.89
CA ASN A 180 7.66 -4.03 8.49
C ASN A 180 7.53 -2.70 7.75
N ARG A 181 6.76 -1.79 8.35
CA ARG A 181 6.42 -0.49 7.75
C ARG A 181 7.65 0.39 7.55
N GLY A 182 8.50 0.49 8.57
CA GLY A 182 9.73 1.30 8.52
C GLY A 182 10.72 0.82 7.46
N LEU A 183 10.90 -0.50 7.32
CA LEU A 183 11.74 -1.08 6.28
C LEU A 183 11.23 -0.75 4.87
N LEU A 184 9.92 -0.85 4.63
CA LEU A 184 9.34 -0.51 3.34
C LEU A 184 9.42 0.99 3.04
N ALA A 185 9.24 1.84 4.05
CA ALA A 185 9.45 3.29 3.92
C ALA A 185 10.89 3.59 3.48
N ASN A 186 11.88 3.01 4.17
CA ASN A 186 13.31 3.18 3.84
C ASN A 186 13.64 2.64 2.44
N ALA A 187 13.15 1.45 2.09
CA ALA A 187 13.35 0.86 0.77
C ALA A 187 12.75 1.72 -0.35
N GLY A 188 11.54 2.24 -0.12
CA GLY A 188 10.86 3.18 -1.02
C GLY A 188 11.69 4.44 -1.23
N VAL A 189 12.02 5.16 -0.14
CA VAL A 189 12.80 6.41 -0.21
C VAL A 189 14.14 6.19 -0.91
N ARG A 190 14.88 5.12 -0.57
CA ARG A 190 16.15 4.79 -1.22
C ARG A 190 15.97 4.61 -2.72
N THR A 191 14.94 3.87 -3.14
CA THR A 191 14.69 3.55 -4.56
C THR A 191 14.30 4.81 -5.35
N VAL A 192 13.38 5.62 -4.83
CA VAL A 192 12.85 6.77 -5.59
C VAL A 192 13.87 7.90 -5.73
N ARG A 193 14.82 8.02 -4.79
CA ARG A 193 15.94 8.98 -4.88
C ARG A 193 16.82 8.73 -6.11
N GLU A 194 16.92 7.49 -6.56
CA GLU A 194 17.67 7.16 -7.76
C GLU A 194 16.88 7.53 -9.03
N ILE A 195 15.55 7.59 -8.93
CA ILE A 195 14.63 7.73 -10.07
C ILE A 195 14.38 9.20 -10.42
N TYR A 196 14.22 10.05 -9.41
CA TYR A 196 13.91 11.46 -9.56
C TYR A 196 14.41 12.24 -8.36
N ASP A 197 14.78 13.49 -8.56
CA ASP A 197 15.30 14.37 -7.50
C ASP A 197 14.18 14.85 -6.57
N TYR A 198 13.57 13.94 -5.83
CA TYR A 198 12.51 14.25 -4.86
C TYR A 198 13.07 15.07 -3.68
N THR A 199 12.39 16.17 -3.36
CA THR A 199 12.76 17.06 -2.26
C THR A 199 11.92 16.84 -1.01
N CYS A 200 10.76 16.20 -1.15
CA CYS A 200 9.83 15.89 -0.07
C CYS A 200 9.40 14.41 -0.16
N PHE A 201 9.39 13.72 0.98
CA PHE A 201 8.93 12.34 1.13
C PHE A 201 7.76 12.30 2.09
N ILE A 202 6.66 11.69 1.68
CA ILE A 202 5.49 11.47 2.54
C ILE A 202 5.28 9.97 2.66
N ILE A 203 5.44 9.44 3.87
CA ILE A 203 5.15 8.04 4.19
C ILE A 203 3.68 7.96 4.59
N HIS A 204 2.91 7.14 3.88
CA HIS A 204 1.46 7.20 3.91
C HIS A 204 0.84 5.81 4.07
N ASP A 205 0.10 5.60 5.15
CA ASP A 205 -0.68 4.38 5.36
C ASP A 205 -1.79 4.25 4.31
N VAL A 206 -1.94 3.05 3.76
CA VAL A 206 -2.90 2.78 2.66
C VAL A 206 -4.37 2.97 3.07
N ASP A 207 -4.68 2.92 4.36
CA ASP A 207 -6.05 3.03 4.90
C ASP A 207 -6.38 4.45 5.42
N MET A 208 -5.50 5.43 5.18
CA MET A 208 -5.74 6.82 5.56
C MET A 208 -6.24 7.64 4.36
N LEU A 209 -7.27 8.45 4.57
CA LEU A 209 -7.82 9.33 3.54
C LEU A 209 -7.98 10.73 4.11
N MET A 210 -7.46 11.72 3.38
CA MET A 210 -7.59 13.12 3.75
C MET A 210 -9.04 13.59 3.62
N THR A 211 -9.64 14.10 4.69
CA THR A 211 -11.02 14.61 4.71
C THR A 211 -11.14 16.10 4.43
N ASP A 212 -10.04 16.83 4.37
CA ASP A 212 -10.00 18.27 4.08
C ASP A 212 -8.78 18.59 3.23
N ASP A 213 -8.99 19.03 1.97
CA ASP A 213 -7.87 19.24 1.02
C ASP A 213 -7.04 20.49 1.31
N ARG A 214 -7.39 21.25 2.34
CA ARG A 214 -6.56 22.32 2.92
C ARG A 214 -5.43 21.78 3.79
N ASN A 215 -5.44 20.49 4.14
CA ASN A 215 -4.29 19.81 4.73
C ASN A 215 -3.25 19.54 3.63
N LEU A 216 -2.44 20.54 3.31
CA LEU A 216 -1.51 20.48 2.18
C LEU A 216 -0.43 19.42 2.42
N TYR A 217 -0.31 18.43 1.53
CA TYR A 217 0.77 17.44 1.55
C TYR A 217 2.09 18.04 1.06
N ARG A 218 2.65 18.93 1.90
CA ARG A 218 3.91 19.63 1.68
C ARG A 218 4.82 19.46 2.88
N CYS A 219 6.11 19.38 2.62
CA CYS A 219 7.09 19.34 3.68
C CYS A 219 7.30 20.73 4.28
N GLY A 220 7.88 20.79 5.47
CA GLY A 220 8.15 22.03 6.18
C GLY A 220 9.57 22.06 6.75
N ASN A 221 9.89 23.13 7.47
CA ASN A 221 11.18 23.28 8.15
C ASN A 221 11.39 22.22 9.25
N GLN A 222 10.30 21.67 9.79
CA GLN A 222 10.26 20.52 10.67
C GLN A 222 9.51 19.36 10.01
N PRO A 223 9.76 18.11 10.44
CA PRO A 223 8.95 16.97 10.04
C PRO A 223 7.45 17.24 10.27
N VAL A 224 6.61 16.88 9.30
CA VAL A 224 5.18 17.19 9.32
C VAL A 224 4.39 15.94 9.67
N HIS A 225 3.53 16.01 10.68
CA HIS A 225 2.53 14.97 10.96
C HIS A 225 1.19 15.43 10.38
N PHE A 226 0.71 14.75 9.34
CA PHE A 226 -0.49 15.17 8.62
C PHE A 226 -1.78 14.69 9.28
N LEU A 227 -1.72 13.68 10.15
CA LEU A 227 -2.89 13.20 10.88
C LEU A 227 -3.10 14.00 12.17
N THR A 228 -3.95 15.01 12.12
CA THR A 228 -4.31 15.80 13.31
C THR A 228 -5.53 15.25 14.06
N LEU A 229 -6.50 14.69 13.33
CA LEU A 229 -7.71 14.09 13.88
C LEU A 229 -8.07 12.87 13.03
N SER A 230 -8.45 11.77 13.68
CA SER A 230 -8.87 10.54 13.00
C SER A 230 -10.24 10.07 13.45
N THR A 231 -11.08 9.71 12.49
CA THR A 231 -12.37 9.04 12.74
C THR A 231 -12.21 7.54 13.01
N LYS A 232 -11.01 6.96 12.78
CA LYS A 232 -10.75 5.51 12.88
C LYS A 232 -11.12 4.92 14.25
N HIS A 233 -11.05 5.73 15.30
CA HIS A 233 -11.39 5.33 16.66
C HIS A 233 -12.66 6.01 17.20
N GLY A 234 -13.51 6.55 16.33
CA GLY A 234 -14.86 7.04 16.68
C GLY A 234 -14.94 8.41 17.33
N ASN A 235 -13.83 8.97 17.84
CA ASN A 235 -13.85 10.22 18.64
C ASN A 235 -13.14 11.42 17.98
N ASN A 236 -12.86 11.38 16.67
CA ASN A 236 -12.10 12.43 15.98
C ASN A 236 -10.82 12.80 16.74
N SER A 237 -10.08 11.80 17.21
CA SER A 237 -8.90 11.99 18.06
C SER A 237 -7.72 11.20 17.50
N ILE A 238 -6.51 11.63 17.87
CA ILE A 238 -5.30 10.82 17.74
C ILE A 238 -5.19 9.87 18.93
N SER A 239 -4.43 8.78 18.78
CA SER A 239 -4.35 7.73 19.79
C SER A 239 -3.76 8.19 21.12
N TYR A 240 -2.86 9.18 21.11
CA TYR A 240 -2.24 9.82 22.27
C TYR A 240 -1.55 11.13 21.88
N ALA A 241 -1.19 11.97 22.85
CA ALA A 241 -0.72 13.35 22.64
C ALA A 241 0.45 13.46 21.65
N ASP A 242 1.44 12.58 21.78
CA ASP A 242 2.62 12.60 20.91
C ASP A 242 2.53 11.58 19.76
N TYR A 243 1.34 11.13 19.36
CA TYR A 243 1.23 10.18 18.25
C TYR A 243 1.88 10.75 16.97
N TYR A 244 2.74 9.95 16.33
CA TYR A 244 3.56 10.39 15.18
C TYR A 244 3.59 9.31 14.08
N GLY A 245 2.41 8.82 13.70
CA GLY A 245 2.26 7.73 12.75
C GLY A 245 1.35 8.06 11.58
N ALA A 246 0.88 7.02 10.91
CA ALA A 246 -0.08 7.09 9.81
C ALA A 246 0.39 7.82 8.54
N VAL A 247 0.46 9.15 8.59
CA VAL A 247 0.91 9.97 7.47
C VAL A 247 1.87 11.05 7.97
N VAL A 248 3.14 10.93 7.56
CA VAL A 248 4.23 11.80 8.00
C VAL A 248 5.09 12.23 6.82
N GLY A 249 5.57 13.49 6.84
CA GLY A 249 6.31 14.13 5.78
C GLY A 249 7.69 14.62 6.23
N PHE A 250 8.69 14.44 5.37
CA PHE A 250 10.08 14.83 5.61
C PHE A 250 10.70 15.42 4.36
N THR A 251 11.47 16.49 4.50
CA THR A 251 12.39 16.88 3.43
C THR A 251 13.43 15.78 3.23
N SER A 252 14.03 15.73 2.05
CA SER A 252 15.10 14.77 1.76
C SER A 252 16.28 14.88 2.75
N GLU A 253 16.61 16.10 3.17
CA GLU A 253 17.61 16.39 4.19
C GLU A 253 17.19 15.89 5.58
N GLN A 254 15.95 16.17 6.01
CA GLN A 254 15.43 15.70 7.30
C GLN A 254 15.47 14.17 7.41
N TYR A 255 15.02 13.47 6.36
CA TYR A 255 15.02 12.01 6.33
C TYR A 255 16.43 11.41 6.39
N GLN A 256 17.38 12.06 5.71
CA GLN A 256 18.79 11.66 5.75
C GLN A 256 19.42 11.93 7.12
N LYS A 257 19.11 13.08 7.73
CA LYS A 257 19.65 13.49 9.03
C LYS A 257 19.20 12.57 10.17
N CYS A 258 17.98 12.05 10.13
CA CYS A 258 17.48 11.10 11.14
C CYS A 258 17.88 9.63 10.87
N ASN A 259 18.56 9.37 9.75
CA ASN A 259 18.86 8.02 9.27
C ASN A 259 17.61 7.16 9.04
N GLY A 260 16.53 7.77 8.53
CA GLY A 260 15.27 7.10 8.21
C GLY A 260 14.59 6.42 9.40
N PHE A 261 13.71 5.46 9.08
CA PHE A 261 13.02 4.63 10.07
C PHE A 261 13.94 3.53 10.60
N SER A 262 13.65 2.99 11.80
CA SER A 262 14.25 1.71 12.21
C SER A 262 13.76 0.55 11.34
N ASN A 263 14.69 -0.34 10.95
CA ASN A 263 14.38 -1.56 10.21
C ASN A 263 14.03 -2.75 11.12
N LEU A 264 14.02 -2.57 12.43
CA LEU A 264 13.92 -3.68 13.40
C LEU A 264 12.48 -4.02 13.82
N TYR A 265 11.50 -3.17 13.48
CA TYR A 265 10.11 -3.34 13.88
C TYR A 265 9.34 -4.21 12.88
N PHE A 266 9.31 -5.51 13.15
CA PHE A 266 8.44 -6.46 12.47
C PHE A 266 7.14 -6.65 13.26
N GLY A 267 6.00 -6.55 12.58
CA GLY A 267 4.69 -6.53 13.20
C GLY A 267 4.19 -5.11 13.46
N TRP A 268 3.23 -4.98 14.38
CA TRP A 268 2.60 -3.70 14.71
C TRP A 268 3.29 -3.04 15.91
N GLY A 269 3.65 -1.76 15.75
CA GLY A 269 3.95 -0.83 16.84
C GLY A 269 5.43 -0.52 17.08
N GLY A 270 5.66 0.68 17.61
CA GLY A 270 6.95 1.16 18.10
C GLY A 270 7.83 1.87 17.06
N GLU A 271 7.58 1.68 15.77
CA GLU A 271 8.40 2.30 14.71
C GLU A 271 8.14 3.80 14.56
N ASP A 272 6.89 4.22 14.70
CA ASP A 272 6.47 5.63 14.66
C ASP A 272 6.95 6.38 15.90
N ASP A 273 7.00 5.70 17.05
CA ASP A 273 7.53 6.25 18.30
C ASP A 273 9.05 6.42 18.23
N ASP A 274 9.78 5.41 17.75
CA ASP A 274 11.22 5.49 17.50
C ASP A 274 11.54 6.65 16.55
N LEU A 275 10.76 6.81 15.48
CA LEU A 275 10.91 7.94 14.56
C LEU A 275 10.68 9.29 15.24
N GLY A 276 9.62 9.40 16.05
CA GLY A 276 9.36 10.61 16.85
C GLY A 276 10.52 10.97 17.78
N ILE A 277 11.13 9.97 18.43
CA ILE A 277 12.32 10.16 19.29
C ILE A 277 13.51 10.66 18.46
N ARG A 278 13.77 10.10 17.28
CA ARG A 278 14.89 10.53 16.41
C ARG A 278 14.82 11.99 16.00
N PHE A 279 13.61 12.52 15.85
CA PHE A 279 13.40 13.94 15.53
C PHE A 279 13.29 14.84 16.77
N GLY A 280 13.48 14.28 17.97
CA GLY A 280 13.29 15.03 19.22
C GLY A 280 11.85 15.50 19.41
N LEU A 281 10.88 14.82 18.79
CA LEU A 281 9.44 15.05 18.94
C LEU A 281 8.85 14.27 20.11
N LYS A 282 9.65 13.43 20.78
CA LYS A 282 9.28 12.64 21.97
C LYS A 282 10.43 12.60 22.96
N GLY A 283 10.13 12.80 24.24
CA GLY A 283 11.10 12.71 25.34
C GLY A 283 10.45 13.03 26.70
N PRO A 284 11.12 12.77 27.84
CA PRO A 284 10.55 12.92 29.18
C PRO A 284 10.20 14.37 29.60
N ASN A 285 10.38 15.36 28.72
CA ASN A 285 10.19 16.79 28.99
C ASN A 285 9.38 17.52 27.89
N MET A 286 8.35 16.89 27.32
CA MET A 286 7.28 17.61 26.60
C MET A 286 6.02 17.72 27.43
#